data_AF-A0A3G5T8W4-F1
#
_entry.id   AF-A0A3G5T8W4-F1
#
_cell.length_a   1.000
_cell.length_b   1.000
_cell.length_c   1.000
_cell.angle_alpha   90.00
_cell.angle_beta   90.00
_cell.angle_gamma   90.00
#
_symmetry.space_group_name_H-M   'P 1'
#
loop_
_entity.id
_entity.type
_entity.pdbx_description
1 polymer ?
#
loop_
_entity_poly.entity_id
_entity_poly.type
_entity_poly.pdbx_seq_one_letter_code
_entity_poly.pdbx_strand_id
1 'polypeptide(L)' 'MRTTVRLDDDVQAAVERLQREQHISLSEAINKLVRSGLERTPQRRPFTQRTHNIGLRVDVSNVAEALELLDDMER' A
#
# COMPACT_ATOMS: atom_id res chain seq x y z
N MET A 1 21.63 -13.63 -16.92
CA MET A 1 20.66 -14.68 -17.31
C MET A 1 19.81 -14.15 -18.46
N ARG A 2 19.39 -15.00 -19.40
CA ARG A 2 18.50 -14.61 -20.51
C ARG A 2 17.10 -15.15 -20.23
N THR A 3 16.13 -14.25 -20.19
CA THR A 3 14.72 -14.55 -19.92
C THR A 3 13.87 -13.88 -20.97
N THR A 4 12.83 -14.57 -21.44
CA THR A 4 11.81 -13.98 -22.32
C THR A 4 10.63 -13.58 -21.45
N VAL A 5 10.21 -12.32 -21.55
CA VAL A 5 9.06 -11.76 -20.83
C VAL A 5 8.11 -11.10 -21.81
N ARG A 6 6.81 -11.09 -21.52
CA ARG A 6 5.83 -10.28 -22.25
C ARG A 6 5.68 -8.95 -21.54
N LEU A 7 5.56 -7.88 -22.31
CA LEU A 7 5.30 -6.53 -21.81
C LEU A 7 3.91 -6.12 -22.29
N ASP A 8 3.11 -5.57 -21.39
CA ASP A 8 1.85 -4.92 -21.74
C ASP A 8 2.15 -3.54 -22.38
N ASP A 9 1.17 -2.98 -23.09
CA ASP A 9 1.34 -1.75 -23.89
C ASP A 9 1.80 -0.55 -23.04
N ASP A 10 1.32 -0.45 -21.79
CA ASP A 10 1.69 0.60 -20.85
C ASP A 10 3.15 0.48 -20.38
N VAL A 11 3.61 -0.76 -20.16
CA VAL A 11 5.00 -1.06 -19.80
C VAL A 11 5.93 -0.76 -20.97
N GLN A 12 5.55 -1.13 -22.20
CA GLN A 12 6.33 -0.80 -23.39
C GLN A 12 6.47 0.72 -23.55
N ALA A 13 5.40 1.49 -23.39
CA ALA A 13 5.45 2.95 -23.48
C ALA A 13 6.36 3.57 -22.39
N ALA A 14 6.37 3.02 -21.18
CA ALA A 14 7.26 3.47 -20.10
C ALA A 14 8.74 3.19 -20.43
N VAL A 15 9.04 2.04 -21.02
CA VAL A 15 10.39 1.67 -21.48
C VAL A 15 10.86 2.61 -22.59
N GLU A 16 10.04 2.84 -23.61
CA GLU A 16 10.36 3.75 -24.73
C GLU A 16 10.60 5.18 -24.27
N ARG A 17 9.82 5.66 -23.30
CA ARG A 17 10.05 6.97 -22.67
C ARG A 17 11.43 7.02 -22.02
N LEU A 18 11.79 6.00 -21.23
CA LEU A 18 13.08 5.94 -20.54
C LEU A 18 14.26 5.89 -21.53
N GLN A 19 14.11 5.14 -22.62
CA GLN A 19 15.12 5.08 -23.68
C GLN A 19 15.33 6.43 -24.35
N ARG A 20 14.26 7.19 -24.61
CA ARG A 20 14.34 8.53 -25.20
C ARG A 20 14.96 9.56 -24.26
N GLU A 21 14.58 9.52 -22.99
CA GLU A 21 15.05 10.48 -21.98
C GLU A 21 16.53 10.27 -21.61
N GLN A 22 17.01 9.03 -21.63
CA GLN A 22 18.34 8.67 -21.12
C GLN A 22 19.28 8.10 -22.17
N HIS A 23 18.81 7.94 -23.41
CA HIS A 23 19.59 7.40 -24.53
C HIS A 23 20.20 6.02 -24.25
N ILE A 24 19.45 5.16 -23.54
CA ILE A 24 19.89 3.82 -23.13
C ILE A 24 19.25 2.70 -23.97
N SER A 25 19.89 1.52 -23.95
CA SER A 25 19.38 0.33 -24.64
C SER A 25 18.10 -0.23 -24.00
N LEU A 26 17.34 -1.04 -24.74
CA LEU A 26 16.11 -1.69 -24.25
C LEU A 26 16.39 -2.55 -23.01
N SER A 27 17.44 -3.37 -23.07
CA SER A 27 17.84 -4.25 -21.96
C SER A 27 18.20 -3.44 -20.72
N GLU A 28 18.91 -2.33 -20.90
CA GLU A 28 19.30 -1.45 -19.80
C GLU A 28 18.09 -0.74 -19.18
N ALA A 29 17.18 -0.24 -20.01
CA ALA A 29 15.93 0.39 -19.57
C ALA A 29 15.07 -0.58 -18.74
N ILE A 30 14.88 -1.83 -19.22
CA ILE A 30 14.13 -2.86 -18.51
C ILE A 30 14.80 -3.17 -17.17
N ASN A 31 16.11 -3.43 -17.16
CA ASN A 31 16.82 -3.76 -15.91
C ASN A 31 16.76 -2.60 -14.91
N LYS A 32 16.83 -1.36 -15.37
CA LYS A 32 16.70 -0.17 -14.52
C LYS A 32 15.32 -0.09 -13.88
N LEU A 33 14.25 -0.23 -14.67
CA LEU A 33 12.87 -0.22 -14.16
C LEU A 33 12.62 -1.36 -13.16
N VAL A 34 13.09 -2.57 -13.47
CA VAL A 34 12.94 -3.72 -12.57
C VAL A 34 13.65 -3.46 -11.25
N ARG A 35 14.91 -3.00 -11.26
CA ARG A 35 15.65 -2.67 -10.03
C ARG A 35 14.96 -1.59 -9.21
N SER A 36 14.51 -0.51 -9.85
CA SER A 36 13.74 0.55 -9.17
C SER A 36 12.44 0.02 -8.55
N GLY A 37 11.78 -0.95 -9.19
CA GLY A 37 10.61 -1.63 -8.64
C GLY A 37 10.94 -2.49 -7.42
N LEU A 38 12.07 -3.20 -7.43
CA LEU A 38 12.54 -4.04 -6.32
C LEU A 38 12.97 -3.21 -5.11
N GLU A 39 13.56 -2.03 -5.32
CA GLU A 39 13.98 -1.12 -4.25
C GLU A 39 12.80 -0.34 -3.64
N ARG A 40 11.68 -0.22 -4.39
CA ARG A 40 10.51 0.53 -3.95
C ARG A 40 9.77 -0.21 -2.85
N THR A 41 10.16 0.05 -1.60
CA THR A 41 9.36 -0.32 -0.44
C THR A 41 8.12 0.57 -0.41
N PRO A 42 6.89 0.03 -0.44
CA PRO A 42 5.69 0.86 -0.33
C PRO A 42 5.75 1.58 1.01
N GLN A 43 5.75 2.92 0.95
CA GLN A 43 5.71 3.75 2.14
C GLN A 43 4.34 3.52 2.80
N ARG A 44 4.28 2.60 3.77
CA ARG A 44 3.09 2.43 4.60
C ARG A 44 2.96 3.70 5.42
N ARG A 45 1.89 4.46 5.16
CA ARG A 45 1.49 5.51 6.11
C ARG A 45 1.16 4.80 7.42
N PRO A 46 1.76 5.18 8.55
CA PRO A 46 1.38 4.60 9.83
C PRO A 46 -0.11 4.85 10.03
N PHE A 47 -0.83 3.83 10.49
CA PHE A 47 -2.22 4.00 10.89
C PHE A 47 -2.24 4.93 12.11
N THR A 48 -3.02 6.00 12.03
CA THR A 48 -3.30 6.88 13.16
C THR A 48 -4.76 6.70 13.54
N GLN A 49 -5.01 6.04 14.68
CA GLN A 49 -6.36 5.90 15.20
C GLN A 49 -6.90 7.29 15.53
N ARG A 50 -8.03 7.66 14.92
CA ARG A 50 -8.78 8.85 15.29
C ARG A 50 -9.69 8.48 16.45
N THR A 51 -9.32 8.89 17.65
CA THR A 51 -10.18 8.77 18.82
C THR A 51 -11.06 10.00 18.93
N HIS A 52 -12.33 9.79 19.27
CA HIS A 52 -13.27 10.84 19.59
C HIS A 52 -13.75 10.64 21.02
N ASN A 53 -13.88 11.74 21.76
CA ASN A 53 -14.47 11.70 23.10
C ASN A 53 -15.99 11.55 22.93
N ILE A 54 -16.49 10.33 23.09
CA ILE A 54 -17.91 9.99 22.99
C ILE A 54 -18.68 10.23 24.30
N GLY A 55 -18.03 10.78 25.34
CA GLY A 55 -18.65 11.08 26.63
C GLY A 55 -19.04 9.87 27.49
N LEU A 56 -19.05 8.66 26.92
CA LEU A 56 -19.41 7.41 27.58
C LEU A 56 -18.15 6.75 28.16
N ARG A 57 -18.04 6.68 29.49
CA ARG A 57 -17.00 5.94 30.21
C ARG A 57 -17.48 4.52 30.51
N VAL A 58 -17.68 3.71 29.48
CA VAL A 58 -17.81 2.26 29.68
C VAL A 58 -16.41 1.71 29.91
N ASP A 59 -16.20 1.03 31.03
CA ASP A 59 -14.96 0.29 31.23
C ASP A 59 -14.96 -0.93 30.30
N VAL A 60 -14.09 -0.91 29.30
CA VAL A 60 -13.96 -1.98 28.29
C VAL A 60 -12.87 -2.99 28.64
N SER A 61 -12.30 -2.93 29.85
CA SER A 61 -11.37 -3.95 30.35
C SER A 61 -12.05 -5.30 30.54
N ASN A 62 -13.37 -5.30 30.79
CA ASN A 62 -14.23 -6.48 30.80
C ASN A 62 -15.29 -6.36 29.69
N VAL A 63 -15.07 -7.03 28.57
CA VAL A 63 -15.93 -6.92 27.38
C VAL A 63 -17.34 -7.45 27.63
N ALA A 64 -17.52 -8.49 28.46
CA ALA A 64 -18.83 -9.08 28.70
C ALA A 64 -19.77 -8.11 29.43
N GLU A 65 -19.29 -7.51 30.52
CA GLU A 65 -20.03 -6.54 31.33
C GLU A 65 -20.30 -5.24 30.56
N ALA A 66 -19.35 -4.81 29.72
CA ALA A 66 -19.54 -3.67 28.85
C ALA A 66 -20.67 -3.87 27.82
N LEU A 67 -20.82 -5.09 27.29
CA LEU A 67 -21.88 -5.43 26.33
C LEU A 67 -23.25 -5.51 27.02
N GLU A 68 -23.34 -6.10 28.21
CA GLU A 68 -24.59 -6.14 28.99
C GLU A 68 -25.11 -4.73 29.31
N LEU A 69 -24.21 -3.80 29.69
CA LEU A 69 -24.58 -2.40 29.93
C LEU A 69 -25.15 -1.71 28.68
N LEU A 70 -24.62 -2.02 27.50
CA LEU A 70 -25.08 -1.42 26.24
C LEU A 70 -26.45 -1.98 25.83
N ASP A 71 -26.68 -3.28 25.98
CA ASP A 71 -27.99 -3.91 25.72
C ASP A 71 -29.10 -3.31 26.61
N ASP A 72 -28.78 -2.98 27.86
CA ASP A 72 -29.72 -2.32 28.79
C ASP A 72 -30.03 -0.85 28.41
N MET A 73 -29.08 -0.15 27.78
CA MET A 73 -29.29 1.24 27.32
C MET A 73 -30.16 1.35 26.06
N GLU A 74 -30.28 0.28 25.27
CA GLU A 74 -31.13 0.23 24.08
C GLU A 74 -32.62 -0.03 24.39
N ARG A 75 -32.98 -0.20 25.67
CA ARG A 75 -34.32 -0.60 26.11
C ARG A 75 -35.26 0.56 26.46
#